data_AF-A0A183BRB3-F1
#
_entry.id   AF-A0A183BRB3-F1
#
_cell.length_a   1.000
_cell.length_b   1.000
_cell.length_c   1.000
_cell.angle_alpha   90.00
_cell.angle_beta   90.00
_cell.angle_gamma   90.00
#
_symmetry.space_group_name_H-M   'P 1'
#
loop_
_entity.id
_entity.type
_entity.pdbx_description
1 polymer ?
#
loop_
_entity_poly.entity_id
_entity_poly.type
_entity_poly.pdbx_seq_one_letter_code
_entity_poly.pdbx_strand_id
1 'polypeptide(L)'
;MTKNPLRRLGCVESQGSEDAIRAHPFFREIEWDSLEARKVKPPFKPRIRSKRDVNNFDADFTKEEPILTPTEAAVIKTIAQEEFRGFSFVNVNF
;
A
#
# COMPACT_ATOMS: atom_id res chain seq x y z
N MET A 1 0.07 -20.22 -11.15
CA MET A 1 0.85 -19.00 -11.48
C MET A 1 1.37 -19.07 -12.92
N THR A 2 0.57 -18.60 -13.89
CA THR A 2 0.94 -18.67 -15.32
C THR A 2 2.09 -17.72 -15.65
N LYS A 3 3.19 -18.26 -16.15
CA LYS A 3 4.40 -17.48 -16.50
C LYS A 3 4.14 -16.52 -17.66
N ASN A 4 3.53 -17.00 -18.74
CA ASN A 4 3.20 -16.18 -19.91
C ASN A 4 2.12 -15.13 -19.55
N PRO A 5 2.41 -13.82 -19.66
CA PRO A 5 1.45 -12.76 -19.34
C PRO A 5 0.20 -12.81 -20.23
N LEU A 6 0.34 -13.18 -21.51
CA LEU A 6 -0.77 -13.27 -22.46
C LEU A 6 -1.78 -14.38 -22.16
N ARG A 7 -1.50 -15.22 -21.14
CA ARG A 7 -2.37 -16.30 -20.68
C ARG A 7 -2.67 -16.22 -19.18
N ARG A 8 -2.23 -15.15 -18.51
CA ARG A 8 -2.45 -14.97 -17.08
C ARG A 8 -3.85 -14.43 -16.85
N LEU A 9 -4.56 -14.97 -15.86
CA LEU A 9 -5.85 -14.44 -15.42
C LEU A 9 -5.69 -12.93 -15.13
N GLY A 10 -6.62 -12.10 -15.61
CA GLY A 10 -6.50 -10.65 -15.54
C GLY A 10 -5.92 -9.99 -16.79
N CYS A 11 -5.24 -10.74 -17.67
CA CYS A 11 -4.47 -10.18 -18.79
C CYS A 11 -4.99 -10.58 -20.18
N VAL A 12 -6.02 -11.44 -20.25
CA VAL A 12 -6.56 -11.94 -21.52
C VAL A 12 -7.78 -11.09 -21.89
N GLU A 13 -7.63 -10.21 -22.87
CA GLU A 13 -8.68 -9.27 -23.30
C GLU A 13 -9.96 -9.98 -23.74
N SER A 14 -9.83 -11.08 -24.48
CA SER A 14 -10.97 -11.90 -24.91
C SER A 14 -11.71 -12.60 -23.77
N GLN A 15 -11.16 -12.58 -22.55
CA GLN A 15 -11.80 -13.11 -21.33
C GLN A 15 -12.26 -12.01 -20.37
N GLY A 16 -12.27 -10.73 -20.80
CA GLY A 16 -12.69 -9.60 -19.97
C GLY A 16 -11.58 -9.04 -19.07
N SER A 17 -10.31 -9.35 -19.34
CA SER A 17 -9.16 -8.79 -18.61
C SER A 17 -9.31 -8.92 -17.09
N GLU A 18 -9.33 -7.81 -16.34
CA GLU A 18 -9.42 -7.80 -14.88
C GLU A 18 -10.79 -8.27 -14.34
N ASP A 19 -11.87 -8.10 -15.09
CA ASP A 19 -13.20 -8.60 -14.69
C ASP A 19 -13.22 -10.13 -14.60
N ALA A 20 -12.37 -10.81 -15.38
CA ALA A 20 -12.17 -12.25 -15.28
C ALA A 20 -11.73 -12.69 -13.88
N ILE A 21 -11.01 -11.84 -13.14
CA ILE A 21 -10.61 -12.11 -11.76
C ILE A 21 -11.86 -12.11 -10.87
N ARG A 22 -12.72 -11.10 -11.01
CA ARG A 22 -13.96 -10.98 -10.22
C ARG A 22 -14.92 -12.13 -10.47
N ALA A 23 -14.98 -12.62 -11.70
CA ALA A 23 -15.81 -13.74 -12.12
C ALA A 23 -15.22 -15.13 -11.83
N HIS A 24 -13.96 -15.23 -11.38
CA HIS A 24 -13.31 -16.53 -11.17
C HIS A 24 -13.99 -17.31 -10.02
N PRO A 25 -14.21 -18.63 -10.15
CA PRO A 25 -14.97 -19.42 -9.15
C PRO A 25 -14.46 -19.34 -7.71
N PHE A 26 -13.15 -19.09 -7.53
CA PHE A 26 -12.55 -18.86 -6.21
C PHE A 26 -13.17 -17.66 -5.46
N PHE A 27 -13.57 -16.61 -6.18
CA PHE A 27 -14.13 -15.38 -5.61
C PHE A 27 -15.66 -15.30 -5.67
N ARG A 28 -16.34 -16.40 -6.00
CA ARG A 28 -17.81 -16.41 -6.20
C ARG A 28 -18.63 -15.91 -5.00
N GLU A 29 -18.07 -15.96 -3.78
CA GLU A 29 -18.72 -15.54 -2.54
C GLU A 29 -18.38 -14.10 -2.14
N ILE A 30 -17.57 -13.40 -2.96
CA ILE A 30 -17.15 -12.03 -2.71
C ILE A 30 -18.16 -11.07 -3.35
N GLU A 31 -18.89 -10.35 -2.49
CA GLU A 31 -19.65 -9.16 -2.88
C GLU A 31 -18.69 -7.97 -3.04
N TRP A 32 -18.23 -7.72 -4.27
CA TRP A 32 -17.16 -6.76 -4.58
C TRP A 32 -17.48 -5.32 -4.11
N ASP A 33 -18.70 -4.84 -4.33
CA ASP A 33 -19.12 -3.49 -3.91
C ASP A 33 -19.11 -3.35 -2.38
N SER A 34 -19.51 -4.41 -1.67
CA SER A 34 -19.49 -4.43 -0.20
C SER A 34 -18.08 -4.53 0.34
N LEU A 35 -17.19 -5.25 -0.34
CA LEU A 35 -15.77 -5.35 0.02
C LEU A 35 -15.09 -3.99 -0.14
N GLU A 36 -15.28 -3.32 -1.29
CA GLU A 36 -14.73 -2.00 -1.59
C GLU A 36 -15.24 -0.93 -0.61
N ALA A 37 -16.54 -0.97 -0.29
CA ALA A 37 -17.15 -0.11 0.72
C ALA A 37 -16.78 -0.47 2.18
N ARG A 38 -15.85 -1.41 2.40
CA ARG A 38 -15.38 -1.88 3.72
C ARG A 38 -16.50 -2.43 4.63
N LYS A 39 -17.56 -2.98 4.04
CA LYS A 39 -18.71 -3.59 4.76
C LYS A 39 -18.47 -5.06 5.10
N VAL A 40 -17.59 -5.73 4.37
CA VAL A 40 -17.21 -7.12 4.67
C VAL A 40 -16.30 -7.14 5.89
N LYS A 41 -16.68 -7.89 6.93
CA LYS A 41 -15.89 -8.02 8.16
C LYS A 41 -14.56 -8.73 7.86
N PRO A 42 -13.40 -8.16 8.22
CA PRO A 42 -12.12 -8.84 8.06
C PRO A 42 -12.08 -10.15 8.86
N PRO A 43 -11.47 -11.22 8.32
CA PRO A 43 -11.35 -12.50 9.02
C PRO A 43 -10.39 -12.43 10.22
N PHE A 44 -9.52 -11.43 10.26
CA PHE A 44 -8.55 -11.20 11.32
C PHE A 44 -8.62 -9.76 11.82
N LYS A 45 -8.57 -9.58 13.14
CA LYS A 45 -8.48 -8.28 13.81
C LYS A 45 -7.13 -8.16 14.51
N PRO A 46 -6.23 -7.26 14.07
CA PRO A 46 -4.96 -7.02 14.75
C PRO A 46 -5.17 -6.59 16.20
N ARG A 47 -4.23 -6.96 17.07
CA ARG A 47 -4.24 -6.53 18.48
C ARG A 47 -3.63 -5.12 18.56
N ILE A 48 -4.38 -4.20 19.15
CA ILE A 48 -3.97 -2.80 19.37
C ILE A 48 -4.34 -2.45 20.81
N ARG A 49 -3.35 -2.01 21.60
CA ARG A 49 -3.49 -1.70 23.02
C ARG A 49 -3.70 -0.21 23.29
N SER A 50 -3.18 0.67 22.43
CA SER A 50 -3.28 2.12 22.60
C SER A 50 -3.14 2.87 21.27
N LYS A 51 -3.40 4.19 21.28
CA LYS A 51 -3.21 5.06 20.11
C LYS A 51 -1.76 5.16 19.62
N ARG A 52 -0.79 4.78 20.46
CA ARG A 52 0.66 4.80 20.15
C ARG A 52 1.25 3.39 20.13
N ASP A 53 0.40 2.36 20.00
CA ASP A 53 0.86 0.97 19.99
C ASP A 53 1.67 0.67 18.73
N VAL A 54 2.87 0.14 18.91
CA VAL A 54 3.79 -0.25 17.84
C VAL A 54 4.02 -1.77 17.75
N ASN A 55 3.25 -2.59 18.45
CA ASN A 55 3.44 -4.05 18.54
C ASN A 55 3.27 -4.81 17.20
N ASN A 56 2.77 -4.17 16.14
CA ASN A 56 2.63 -4.77 14.81
C ASN A 56 3.72 -4.28 13.83
N PHE A 57 4.72 -3.55 14.33
CA PHE A 57 5.94 -3.17 13.62
C PHE A 57 7.11 -3.99 14.16
N ASP A 58 8.18 -4.11 13.37
CA ASP A 58 9.38 -4.81 13.81
C ASP A 58 10.00 -4.13 15.04
N ALA A 59 10.41 -4.95 16.01
CA ALA A 59 11.02 -4.48 17.23
C ALA A 59 12.38 -3.81 16.97
N ASP A 60 13.09 -4.18 15.90
CA ASP A 60 14.39 -3.60 15.59
C ASP A 60 14.26 -2.10 15.29
N PHE A 61 13.24 -1.68 14.52
CA PHE A 61 13.00 -0.25 14.22
C PHE A 61 12.36 0.50 15.40
N THR A 62 11.40 -0.11 16.10
CA THR A 62 10.69 0.60 17.19
C THR A 62 11.53 0.83 18.44
N LYS A 63 12.69 0.15 18.55
CA LYS A 63 13.69 0.37 19.59
C LYS A 63 14.72 1.43 19.23
N GLU A 64 14.83 1.82 17.96
CA GLU A 64 15.73 2.90 17.55
C GLU A 64 15.27 4.23 18.15
N GLU A 65 16.23 5.15 18.33
CA GLU A 65 15.89 6.50 18.73
C GLU A 65 15.14 7.21 17.59
N PRO A 66 13.98 7.84 17.84
CA PRO A 66 13.19 8.50 16.81
C PRO A 66 13.79 9.87 16.44
N ILE A 67 15.04 9.85 15.96
CA ILE A 67 15.82 11.02 15.57
C ILE A 67 16.15 10.96 14.08
N LEU A 68 16.24 12.13 13.46
CA LEU A 68 16.76 12.23 12.10
C LEU A 68 18.28 12.14 12.16
N THR A 69 18.88 11.29 11.33
CA THR A 69 20.33 11.21 11.19
C THR A 69 20.89 12.59 10.82
N PRO A 70 21.87 13.14 11.56
CA PRO A 70 22.50 14.40 11.21
C PRO A 70 23.18 14.31 9.84
N THR A 71 22.95 15.31 9.00
CA THR A 71 23.51 15.38 7.64
C THR A 71 24.52 16.52 7.53
N GLU A 72 25.61 16.29 6.79
CA GLU A 72 26.61 17.33 6.54
C GLU A 72 26.09 18.40 5.57
N ALA A 73 26.21 19.67 5.97
CA ALA A 73 25.76 20.80 5.15
C ALA A 73 26.47 20.88 3.78
N ALA A 74 27.69 20.37 3.67
CA ALA A 74 28.41 20.30 2.40
C ALA A 74 27.70 19.39 1.39
N VAL A 75 27.21 18.23 1.83
CA VAL A 75 26.46 17.28 1.00
C VAL A 75 25.12 17.87 0.58
N ILE A 76 24.41 18.55 1.50
CA ILE A 76 23.12 19.19 1.16
C ILE A 76 23.30 20.24 0.06
N LYS A 77 24.40 21.00 0.08
CA LYS A 77 24.68 22.04 -0.91
C LYS A 77 24.93 21.51 -2.33
N THR A 78 25.29 20.24 -2.49
CA THR A 78 25.50 19.64 -3.82
C THR A 78 24.19 19.14 -4.46
N ILE A 79 23.07 19.19 -3.73
CA ILE A 79 21.77 18.71 -4.21
C ILE A 79 21.06 19.82 -5.00
N ALA A 80 20.63 19.49 -6.22
CA ALA A 80 19.81 20.32 -7.11
C ALA A 80 18.39 20.53 -6.53
N GLN A 81 18.19 21.61 -5.75
CA GLN A 81 16.94 21.88 -5.05
C GLN A 81 15.75 22.14 -5.98
N GLU A 82 16.03 22.58 -7.21
CA GLU A 82 15.04 22.82 -8.25
C GLU A 82 14.28 21.55 -8.67
N GLU A 83 14.88 20.37 -8.55
CA GLU A 83 14.24 19.09 -8.85
C GLU A 83 13.07 18.79 -7.89
N PHE A 84 13.07 19.41 -6.70
CA PHE A 84 12.00 19.28 -5.71
C PHE A 84 10.92 20.37 -5.84
N ARG A 85 10.98 21.22 -6.87
CA ARG A 85 9.93 22.23 -7.08
C ARG A 85 8.58 21.55 -7.33
N GLY A 86 7.58 21.92 -6.54
CA GLY A 86 6.23 21.32 -6.61
C GLY A 86 6.06 20.06 -5.77
N PHE A 87 7.04 19.70 -4.94
CA PHE A 87 6.94 18.54 -4.05
C PHE A 87 5.88 18.70 -2.94
N SER A 88 5.67 19.92 -2.45
CA SER A 88 4.72 20.17 -1.36
C SER A 88 3.28 19.84 -1.79
N PHE A 89 2.61 19.03 -0.97
CA PHE A 89 1.22 18.62 -1.18
C PHE A 89 0.44 18.73 0.13
N VAL A 90 -0.81 19.17 0.04
CA VAL A 90 -1.78 19.15 1.14
C VAL A 90 -3.05 18.47 0.62
N ASN A 91 -3.56 17.50 1.37
CA ASN A 91 -4.84 16.89 1.05
C ASN A 91 -5.96 17.91 1.32
N VAL A 92 -6.70 18.30 0.28
CA VAL A 92 -7.80 19.27 0.36
C VAL A 92 -9.05 18.72 1.04
N ASN A 93 -9.12 17.41 1.27
CA ASN A 93 -10.26 16.73 1.87
C ASN A 93 -10.05 16.32 3.34
N PHE A 94 -9.05 16.91 4.02
CA PHE A 94 -8.77 16.65 5.44
C PHE A 94 -9.50 17.62 6.37
#